data_AF-A0A8I1RZE2-F1
#
_entry.id   AF-A0A8I1RZE2-F1
#
_cell.length_a   1.000
_cell.length_b   1.000
_cell.length_c   1.000
_cell.angle_alpha   90.00
_cell.angle_beta   90.00
_cell.angle_gamma   90.00
#
_symmetry.space_group_name_H-M   'P 1'
#
loop_
_entity.id
_entity.type
_entity.pdbx_description
1 polymer ?
#
loop_
_entity_poly.entity_id
_entity_poly.type
_entity_poly.pdbx_seq_one_letter_code
_entity_poly.pdbx_strand_id
1 'polypeptide(L)'
;MLEYASLRSRIGLPSLRGCLYYSQRLVTHPAIRRAAAGVIAAGINVAQRRPEPFPASVCEEFVKRLRQDGYARLPDMLKPGQVDDILAYLGDKPLLLRDGLCLGAGQAQTQVTIADVPLEDVLECPHVLATANAPFLIQLAIDYLGCMPTISTIGMRWSFPGDGAQVQTQNFHRDPDDWRFFKFFIYLSDVDCDSGPHLYVKGSHLDAGTFRARPIEEAELEQRYGREAIIAITGGRGTSFIADTFGIHAGPVPLARPRLILEVGYSILPVFALDYRPRRIARAEGLDPYVNRLLLN
;
A
#
# COMPACT_ATOMS: atom_id res chain seq x y z
N MET A 1 6.31 -0.86 -10.89
CA MET A 1 5.40 -1.76 -10.12
C MET A 1 5.99 -3.17 -10.02
N LEU A 2 5.67 -3.92 -8.97
CA LEU A 2 5.92 -5.37 -8.88
C LEU A 2 5.07 -6.15 -9.90
N GLU A 3 5.65 -7.19 -10.50
CA GLU A 3 4.94 -8.09 -11.42
C GLU A 3 4.05 -9.08 -10.65
N TYR A 4 2.97 -9.56 -11.28
CA TYR A 4 2.14 -10.62 -10.73
C TYR A 4 2.70 -12.00 -11.05
N ALA A 5 2.69 -12.89 -10.05
CA ALA A 5 3.10 -14.28 -10.23
C ALA A 5 2.00 -15.12 -10.90
N SER A 6 2.40 -16.17 -11.62
CA SER A 6 1.45 -17.20 -12.03
C SER A 6 0.94 -17.98 -10.80
N LEU A 7 -0.37 -17.91 -10.56
CA LEU A 7 -1.04 -18.65 -9.49
C LEU A 7 -1.39 -20.10 -9.88
N ARG A 8 -1.14 -20.48 -11.15
CA ARG A 8 -1.36 -21.84 -11.66
C ARG A 8 -0.05 -22.47 -12.09
N SER A 9 0.02 -23.78 -11.89
CA SER A 9 1.06 -24.66 -12.43
C SER A 9 0.87 -24.89 -13.92
N ARG A 10 1.88 -25.49 -14.57
CA ARG A 10 1.85 -25.83 -16.00
C ARG A 10 0.72 -26.81 -16.39
N ILE A 11 0.19 -27.57 -15.42
CA ILE A 11 -0.92 -28.51 -15.59
C ILE A 11 -2.28 -27.91 -15.16
N GLY A 12 -2.35 -26.60 -14.92
CA GLY A 12 -3.60 -25.87 -14.64
C GLY A 12 -4.08 -25.88 -13.18
N LEU A 13 -3.52 -26.71 -12.30
CA LEU A 13 -3.79 -26.71 -10.85
C LEU A 13 -3.13 -25.51 -10.15
N PRO A 14 -3.66 -25.02 -9.02
CA PRO A 14 -3.01 -23.96 -8.23
C PRO A 14 -1.57 -24.35 -7.87
N SER A 15 -0.63 -23.43 -8.06
CA SER A 15 0.74 -23.59 -7.56
C SER A 15 0.76 -23.52 -6.03
N LEU A 16 1.89 -23.81 -5.35
CA LEU A 16 1.99 -23.60 -3.90
C LEU A 16 1.65 -22.15 -3.51
N ARG A 17 2.18 -21.16 -4.26
CA ARG A 17 1.79 -19.74 -4.14
C ARG A 17 0.28 -19.57 -4.35
N GLY A 18 -0.29 -20.19 -5.38
CA GLY A 18 -1.73 -20.20 -5.62
C GLY A 18 -2.54 -20.73 -4.44
N CYS A 19 -2.17 -21.88 -3.88
CA CYS A 19 -2.81 -22.47 -2.70
C CYS A 19 -2.74 -21.52 -1.49
N LEU A 20 -1.58 -20.93 -1.21
CA LEU A 20 -1.39 -19.97 -0.12
C LEU A 20 -2.20 -18.68 -0.35
N TYR A 21 -2.24 -18.19 -1.58
CA TYR A 21 -3.04 -17.02 -1.96
C TYR A 21 -4.54 -17.26 -1.82
N TYR A 22 -5.05 -18.39 -2.32
CA TYR A 22 -6.48 -18.68 -2.27
C TYR A 22 -6.94 -19.13 -0.87
N SER A 23 -6.09 -19.80 -0.08
CA SER A 23 -6.45 -20.23 1.28
C SER A 23 -6.72 -19.05 2.21
N GLN A 24 -5.91 -17.99 2.15
CA GLN A 24 -6.18 -16.78 2.94
C GLN A 24 -7.51 -16.12 2.54
N ARG A 25 -7.86 -16.14 1.24
CA ARG A 25 -9.10 -15.55 0.72
C ARG A 25 -10.36 -16.35 1.08
N LEU A 26 -10.22 -17.63 1.39
CA LEU A 26 -11.32 -18.46 1.89
C LEU A 26 -11.67 -18.11 3.34
N VAL A 27 -10.73 -17.54 4.10
CA VAL A 27 -10.96 -17.14 5.50
C VAL A 27 -11.45 -15.70 5.55
N THR A 28 -12.75 -15.52 5.35
CA THR A 28 -13.39 -14.21 5.34
C THR A 28 -13.77 -13.69 6.73
N HIS A 29 -13.99 -14.58 7.71
CA HIS A 29 -14.44 -14.20 9.04
C HIS A 29 -13.33 -13.49 9.84
N PRO A 30 -13.56 -12.27 10.37
CA PRO A 30 -12.50 -11.42 10.90
C PRO A 30 -11.85 -12.01 12.16
N ALA A 31 -12.60 -12.72 13.01
CA ALA A 31 -12.03 -13.37 14.19
C ALA A 31 -11.06 -14.51 13.83
N ILE A 32 -11.39 -15.32 12.82
CA ILE A 32 -10.57 -16.44 12.37
C ILE A 32 -9.30 -15.91 11.70
N ARG A 33 -9.46 -14.88 10.85
CA ARG A 33 -8.33 -14.21 10.19
C ARG A 33 -7.35 -13.61 11.21
N ARG A 34 -7.85 -12.94 12.25
CA ARG A 34 -7.03 -12.41 13.36
C ARG A 34 -6.32 -13.50 14.15
N ALA A 35 -7.00 -14.62 14.43
CA ALA A 35 -6.37 -15.76 15.12
C ALA A 35 -5.24 -16.37 14.27
N ALA A 36 -5.48 -16.61 12.99
CA ALA A 36 -4.47 -17.12 12.06
C ALA A 36 -3.26 -16.17 11.95
N ALA A 37 -3.52 -14.87 11.79
CA ALA A 37 -2.47 -13.85 11.78
C ALA A 37 -1.68 -13.83 13.09
N GLY A 38 -2.32 -14.01 14.24
CA GLY A 38 -1.66 -14.09 15.55
C GLY A 38 -0.71 -15.28 15.68
N VAL A 39 -1.10 -16.46 15.18
CA VAL A 39 -0.24 -17.66 15.15
C VAL A 39 0.96 -17.44 14.23
N ILE A 40 0.75 -16.87 13.04
CA ILE A 40 1.83 -16.55 12.10
C ILE A 40 2.81 -15.55 12.73
N ALA A 41 2.28 -14.47 13.33
CA ALA A 41 3.08 -13.44 14.01
C ALA A 41 3.91 -14.02 15.16
N ALA A 42 3.34 -14.95 15.94
CA ALA A 42 4.08 -15.65 17.00
C ALA A 42 5.25 -16.46 16.43
N GLY A 43 5.05 -17.18 15.32
CA GLY A 43 6.12 -17.91 14.63
C GLY A 43 7.24 -16.99 14.13
N ILE A 44 6.88 -15.82 13.59
CA ILE A 44 7.85 -14.81 13.15
C ILE A 44 8.67 -14.27 14.33
N ASN A 45 8.02 -13.98 15.47
CA ASN A 45 8.72 -13.50 16.67
C ASN A 45 9.70 -14.54 17.24
N VAL A 46 9.47 -15.83 17.04
CA VAL A 46 10.44 -16.89 17.40
C VAL A 46 11.64 -16.90 16.45
N ALA A 47 11.39 -16.68 15.16
CA ALA A 47 12.42 -16.77 14.12
C ALA A 47 13.27 -15.49 13.96
N GLN A 48 12.72 -14.32 14.32
CA GLN A 48 13.33 -13.02 14.04
C GLN A 48 13.60 -12.24 15.31
N ARG A 49 14.76 -11.59 15.37
CA ARG A 49 15.07 -10.63 16.43
C ARG A 49 14.30 -9.34 16.14
N ARG A 50 13.75 -8.74 17.19
CA ARG A 50 13.16 -7.39 17.11
C ARG A 50 14.30 -6.35 17.11
N PRO A 51 14.15 -5.22 16.40
CA PRO A 51 15.05 -4.10 16.52
C PRO A 51 15.01 -3.54 17.94
N GLU A 52 15.98 -2.68 18.25
CA GLU A 52 15.95 -1.90 19.49
C GLU A 52 14.61 -1.16 19.60
N PRO A 53 13.99 -1.15 20.80
CA PRO A 53 12.67 -0.58 20.97
C PRO A 53 12.67 0.90 20.63
N PHE A 54 11.85 1.29 19.65
CA PHE A 54 11.49 2.70 19.47
C PHE A 54 10.46 3.08 20.57
N PRO A 55 10.47 4.30 21.11
CA PRO A 55 9.58 4.66 22.21
C PRO A 55 8.11 4.41 21.89
N ALA A 56 7.53 3.36 22.51
CA ALA A 56 6.18 2.87 22.18
C ALA A 56 5.09 3.93 22.34
N SER A 57 5.28 4.87 23.28
CA SER A 57 4.35 5.98 23.54
C SER A 57 4.15 6.90 22.33
N VAL A 58 5.09 6.93 21.38
CA VAL A 58 5.02 7.78 20.19
C VAL A 58 4.08 7.19 19.12
N CYS A 59 4.02 5.86 19.02
CA CYS A 59 3.20 5.17 18.01
C CYS A 59 1.79 4.84 18.52
N GLU A 60 1.56 4.86 19.83
CA GLU A 60 0.35 4.34 20.48
C GLU A 60 -0.95 4.94 19.92
N GLU A 61 -1.01 6.26 19.75
CA GLU A 61 -2.22 6.92 19.22
C GLU A 61 -2.51 6.47 17.78
N PHE A 62 -1.49 6.41 16.92
CA PHE A 62 -1.66 6.02 15.52
C PHE A 62 -2.06 4.55 15.39
N VAL A 63 -1.46 3.67 16.20
CA VAL A 63 -1.83 2.26 16.27
C VAL A 63 -3.25 2.10 16.78
N LYS A 64 -3.66 2.89 17.78
CA LYS A 64 -5.04 2.89 18.30
C LYS A 64 -6.03 3.31 17.21
N ARG A 65 -5.77 4.42 16.49
CA ARG A 65 -6.60 4.88 15.37
C ARG A 65 -6.65 3.85 14.25
N LEU A 66 -5.52 3.25 13.87
CA LEU A 66 -5.50 2.21 12.84
C LEU A 66 -6.31 0.97 13.27
N ARG A 67 -6.27 0.58 14.54
CA ARG A 67 -7.10 -0.53 15.06
C ARG A 67 -8.60 -0.19 15.10
N GLN A 68 -8.95 1.04 15.45
CA GLN A 68 -10.35 1.47 15.61
C GLN A 68 -10.99 1.84 14.28
N ASP A 69 -10.35 2.73 13.53
CA ASP A 69 -10.90 3.35 12.32
C ASP A 69 -10.36 2.69 11.05
N GLY A 70 -9.26 1.94 11.11
CA GLY A 70 -8.60 1.39 9.92
C GLY A 70 -7.77 2.42 9.16
N TYR A 71 -7.68 3.65 9.69
CA TYR A 71 -6.98 4.77 9.10
C TYR A 71 -6.33 5.63 10.19
N ALA A 72 -5.18 6.24 9.89
CA ALA A 72 -4.65 7.35 10.65
C ALA A 72 -3.85 8.31 9.76
N ARG A 73 -4.06 9.62 9.95
CA ARG A 73 -3.15 10.64 9.42
C ARG A 73 -1.87 10.63 10.26
N LEU A 74 -0.73 10.68 9.60
CA LEU A 74 0.58 10.75 10.24
C LEU A 74 1.12 12.18 10.23
N PRO A 75 2.12 12.49 11.07
CA PRO A 75 2.96 13.66 10.88
C PRO A 75 3.65 13.61 9.51
N ASP A 76 4.20 14.74 9.05
CA ASP A 76 4.95 14.78 7.80
C ASP A 76 6.17 13.86 7.89
N MET A 77 6.18 12.82 7.06
CA MET A 77 7.24 11.80 7.04
C MET A 77 8.42 12.18 6.14
N LEU A 78 8.28 13.26 5.38
CA LEU A 78 9.34 13.87 4.57
C LEU A 78 9.66 15.26 5.11
N LYS A 79 10.95 15.57 5.19
CA LYS A 79 11.45 16.89 5.55
C LYS A 79 11.18 17.91 4.45
N PRO A 80 11.16 19.22 4.76
CA PRO A 80 11.09 20.27 3.75
C PRO A 80 12.13 20.06 2.64
N GLY A 81 11.71 20.19 1.38
CA GLY A 81 12.55 19.98 0.19
C GLY A 81 12.68 18.53 -0.29
N GLN A 82 12.43 17.51 0.56
CA GLN A 82 12.58 16.11 0.11
C GLN A 82 11.55 15.69 -0.95
N VAL A 83 10.35 16.27 -0.93
CA VAL A 83 9.38 16.07 -2.01
C VAL A 83 9.91 16.64 -3.32
N ASP A 84 10.56 17.82 -3.29
CA ASP A 84 11.11 18.44 -4.48
C ASP A 84 12.29 17.62 -5.03
N ASP A 85 13.14 17.06 -4.17
CA ASP A 85 14.20 16.13 -4.57
C ASP A 85 13.64 14.87 -5.27
N ILE A 86 12.54 14.31 -4.74
CA ILE A 86 11.84 13.17 -5.34
C ILE A 86 11.31 13.55 -6.72
N LEU A 87 10.59 14.67 -6.83
CA LEU A 87 10.03 15.13 -8.10
C LEU A 87 11.11 15.46 -9.13
N ALA A 88 12.23 16.06 -8.70
CA ALA A 88 13.38 16.33 -9.55
C ALA A 88 14.00 15.03 -10.09
N TYR A 89 14.14 14.01 -9.24
CA TYR A 89 14.63 12.68 -9.65
C TYR A 89 13.69 11.98 -10.64
N LEU A 90 12.38 12.17 -10.50
CA LEU A 90 11.38 11.53 -11.36
C LEU A 90 11.14 12.26 -12.69
N GLY A 91 11.60 13.51 -12.82
CA GLY A 91 11.21 14.41 -13.90
C GLY A 91 11.55 13.92 -15.32
N ASP A 92 12.55 13.06 -15.47
CA ASP A 92 12.98 12.47 -16.74
C ASP A 92 12.72 10.96 -16.85
N LYS A 93 12.15 10.35 -15.81
CA LYS A 93 11.95 8.91 -15.73
C LYS A 93 10.79 8.44 -16.61
N PRO A 94 10.91 7.25 -17.23
CA PRO A 94 9.80 6.67 -17.94
C PRO A 94 8.68 6.27 -16.96
N LEU A 95 7.45 6.28 -17.45
CA LEU A 95 6.29 5.80 -16.71
C LEU A 95 5.75 4.52 -17.36
N LEU A 96 5.44 3.51 -16.54
CA LEU A 96 4.84 2.25 -16.97
C LEU A 96 3.33 2.37 -17.06
N LEU A 97 2.79 2.00 -18.22
CA LEU A 97 1.36 1.84 -18.43
C LEU A 97 0.90 0.42 -18.10
N ARG A 98 -0.41 0.22 -18.01
CA ARG A 98 -1.01 -1.08 -17.67
C ARG A 98 -0.76 -2.18 -18.71
N ASP A 99 -0.53 -1.81 -19.96
CA ASP A 99 -0.19 -2.72 -21.05
C ASP A 99 1.33 -2.99 -21.16
N GLY A 100 2.13 -2.42 -20.25
CA GLY A 100 3.58 -2.59 -20.22
C GLY A 100 4.34 -1.58 -21.09
N LEU A 101 3.66 -0.64 -21.75
CA LEU A 101 4.32 0.43 -22.49
C LEU A 101 4.97 1.45 -21.55
N CYS A 102 6.10 2.01 -21.99
CA CYS A 102 6.76 3.11 -21.29
C CYS A 102 6.46 4.44 -21.99
N LEU A 103 5.93 5.43 -21.26
CA LEU A 103 5.84 6.81 -21.74
C LEU A 103 7.00 7.63 -21.21
N GLY A 104 7.53 8.53 -22.05
CA GLY A 104 8.42 9.60 -21.56
C GLY A 104 7.66 10.59 -20.69
N ALA A 105 8.35 11.22 -19.73
CA ALA A 105 7.74 12.07 -18.70
C ALA A 105 6.80 13.19 -19.22
N GLY A 106 7.02 13.70 -20.45
CA GLY A 106 6.19 14.74 -21.07
C GLY A 106 4.92 14.26 -21.80
N GLN A 107 4.72 12.95 -22.01
CA GLN A 107 3.63 12.41 -22.83
C GLN A 107 2.44 11.85 -22.03
N ALA A 108 2.59 11.68 -20.72
CA ALA A 108 1.60 10.96 -19.91
C ALA A 108 0.30 11.74 -19.61
N GLN A 109 0.35 13.08 -19.61
CA GLN A 109 -0.78 13.91 -19.16
C GLN A 109 -2.00 13.89 -20.09
N THR A 110 -1.87 13.44 -21.34
CA THR A 110 -2.93 13.57 -22.36
C THR A 110 -3.49 12.26 -22.89
N GLN A 111 -2.96 11.10 -22.46
CA GLN A 111 -3.29 9.81 -23.10
C GLN A 111 -3.71 8.69 -22.14
N VAL A 112 -3.48 8.84 -20.82
CA VAL A 112 -3.69 7.75 -19.85
C VAL A 112 -4.28 8.27 -18.55
N THR A 113 -5.07 7.45 -17.87
CA THR A 113 -5.64 7.77 -16.53
C THR A 113 -4.74 7.32 -15.38
N ILE A 114 -3.90 6.31 -15.59
CA ILE A 114 -2.98 5.76 -14.59
C ILE A 114 -1.65 5.44 -15.25
N ALA A 115 -0.56 5.80 -14.58
CA ALA A 115 0.79 5.35 -14.91
C ALA A 115 1.59 5.12 -13.63
N ASP A 116 2.43 4.09 -13.63
CA ASP A 116 3.24 3.68 -12.48
C ASP A 116 4.72 3.98 -12.73
N VAL A 117 5.45 4.40 -11.71
CA VAL A 117 6.91 4.51 -11.82
C VAL A 117 7.51 3.10 -11.83
N PRO A 118 8.51 2.80 -12.69
CA PRO A 118 9.27 1.56 -12.65
C PRO A 118 9.77 1.26 -11.23
N LEU A 119 9.72 -0.01 -10.83
CA LEU A 119 10.11 -0.38 -9.46
C LEU A 119 11.59 -0.02 -9.19
N GLU A 120 12.46 -0.18 -10.17
CA GLU A 120 13.87 0.18 -10.05
C GLU A 120 14.06 1.68 -9.77
N ASP A 121 13.33 2.55 -10.48
CA ASP A 121 13.38 3.98 -10.24
C ASP A 121 12.80 4.34 -8.87
N VAL A 122 11.74 3.65 -8.40
CA VAL A 122 11.20 3.86 -7.05
C VAL A 122 12.22 3.48 -5.96
N LEU A 123 12.93 2.36 -6.13
CA LEU A 123 13.93 1.90 -5.16
C LEU A 123 15.19 2.78 -5.13
N GLU A 124 15.59 3.34 -6.27
CA GLU A 124 16.73 4.26 -6.39
C GLU A 124 16.38 5.73 -6.10
N CYS A 125 15.09 6.06 -5.99
CA CYS A 125 14.60 7.40 -5.74
C CYS A 125 15.08 7.92 -4.36
N PRO A 126 15.59 9.16 -4.28
CA PRO A 126 16.05 9.74 -3.02
C PRO A 126 14.95 9.73 -1.95
N HIS A 127 15.37 9.52 -0.70
CA HIS A 127 14.52 9.52 0.50
C HIS A 127 13.51 8.37 0.61
N VAL A 128 13.09 7.73 -0.48
CA VAL A 128 12.01 6.72 -0.49
C VAL A 128 12.32 5.51 0.41
N LEU A 129 13.45 4.83 0.20
CA LEU A 129 13.81 3.66 1.01
C LEU A 129 14.04 4.03 2.48
N ALA A 130 14.66 5.19 2.73
CA ALA A 130 14.90 5.69 4.09
C ALA A 130 13.58 6.00 4.81
N THR A 131 12.61 6.62 4.14
CA THR A 131 11.28 6.90 4.68
C THR A 131 10.50 5.62 4.91
N ALA A 132 10.49 4.67 3.96
CA ALA A 132 9.85 3.36 4.10
C ALA A 132 10.44 2.50 5.25
N ASN A 133 11.70 2.77 5.62
CA ASN A 133 12.37 2.09 6.73
C ASN A 133 12.52 2.98 7.97
N ALA A 134 11.79 4.10 8.05
CA ALA A 134 11.89 5.00 9.19
C ALA A 134 11.56 4.24 10.50
N PRO A 135 12.37 4.37 11.58
CA PRO A 135 12.15 3.64 12.83
C PRO A 135 10.73 3.78 13.38
N PHE A 136 10.12 4.97 13.23
CA PHE A 136 8.72 5.23 13.58
C PHE A 136 7.75 4.31 12.83
N LEU A 137 7.90 4.14 11.51
CA LEU A 137 7.01 3.28 10.70
C LEU A 137 7.25 1.80 10.99
N ILE A 138 8.50 1.39 11.17
CA ILE A 138 8.82 0.00 11.53
C ILE A 138 8.24 -0.35 12.90
N GLN A 139 8.37 0.53 13.89
CA GLN A 139 7.75 0.31 15.21
C GLN A 139 6.22 0.28 15.12
N LEU A 140 5.62 1.23 14.42
CA LEU A 140 4.17 1.26 14.19
C LEU A 140 3.69 -0.06 13.56
N ALA A 141 4.43 -0.58 12.58
CA ALA A 141 4.14 -1.84 11.94
C ALA A 141 4.28 -3.04 12.90
N ILE A 142 5.33 -3.07 13.74
CA ILE A 142 5.50 -4.09 14.77
C ILE A 142 4.30 -4.09 15.73
N ASP A 143 3.91 -2.91 16.21
CA ASP A 143 2.81 -2.76 17.18
C ASP A 143 1.45 -3.10 16.57
N TYR A 144 1.24 -2.75 15.30
CA TYR A 144 0.00 -3.07 14.61
C TYR A 144 -0.08 -4.54 14.23
N LEU A 145 0.96 -5.11 13.61
CA LEU A 145 0.96 -6.48 13.08
C LEU A 145 1.19 -7.54 14.16
N GLY A 146 1.93 -7.19 15.22
CA GLY A 146 2.29 -8.07 16.34
C GLY A 146 3.61 -8.82 16.14
N CYS A 147 4.37 -8.54 15.08
CA CYS A 147 5.67 -9.14 14.78
C CYS A 147 6.51 -8.23 13.89
N MET A 148 7.75 -8.64 13.60
CA MET A 148 8.56 -7.98 12.58
C MET A 148 7.82 -7.94 11.23
N PRO A 149 7.67 -6.76 10.61
CA PRO A 149 7.03 -6.63 9.31
C PRO A 149 8.00 -7.05 8.20
N THR A 150 7.45 -7.27 7.01
CA THR A 150 8.19 -7.16 5.76
C THR A 150 7.55 -6.09 4.89
N ILE A 151 8.35 -5.29 4.19
CA ILE A 151 7.84 -4.41 3.14
C ILE A 151 7.51 -5.30 1.94
N SER A 152 6.22 -5.50 1.71
CA SER A 152 5.70 -6.41 0.71
C SER A 152 5.37 -5.74 -0.61
N THR A 153 5.11 -4.44 -0.58
CA THR A 153 4.88 -3.61 -1.78
C THR A 153 5.53 -2.25 -1.59
N ILE A 154 6.05 -1.70 -2.68
CA ILE A 154 6.42 -0.29 -2.78
C ILE A 154 6.17 0.18 -4.21
N GLY A 155 5.62 1.37 -4.37
CA GLY A 155 5.34 1.90 -5.70
C GLY A 155 4.89 3.35 -5.67
N MET A 156 5.15 4.05 -6.78
CA MET A 156 4.60 5.38 -7.02
C MET A 156 3.67 5.32 -8.22
N ARG A 157 2.52 5.99 -8.08
CA ARG A 157 1.49 6.01 -9.10
C ARG A 157 1.03 7.43 -9.40
N TRP A 158 1.08 7.78 -10.68
CA TRP A 158 0.33 8.89 -11.23
C TRP A 158 -1.09 8.44 -11.54
N SER A 159 -2.05 9.25 -11.13
CA SER A 159 -3.42 9.26 -11.65
C SER A 159 -3.63 10.60 -12.37
N PHE A 160 -4.10 10.57 -13.60
CA PHE A 160 -4.35 11.77 -14.40
C PHE A 160 -5.85 11.98 -14.62
N PRO A 161 -6.30 13.23 -14.86
CA PRO A 161 -7.67 13.48 -15.27
C PRO A 161 -8.06 12.70 -16.52
N GLY A 162 -9.29 12.21 -16.58
CA GLY A 162 -9.82 11.53 -17.76
C GLY A 162 -11.32 11.29 -17.67
N ASP A 163 -11.91 10.88 -18.80
CA ASP A 163 -13.37 10.86 -19.04
C ASP A 163 -14.13 9.72 -18.32
N GLY A 164 -13.80 9.46 -17.05
CA GLY A 164 -14.62 8.62 -16.17
C GLY A 164 -14.66 7.13 -16.52
N ALA A 165 -13.86 6.63 -17.47
CA ALA A 165 -13.70 5.20 -17.71
C ALA A 165 -12.99 4.55 -16.50
N GLN A 166 -13.80 4.09 -15.53
CA GLN A 166 -13.33 3.63 -14.24
C GLN A 166 -12.50 2.34 -14.37
N VAL A 167 -11.23 2.43 -14.02
CA VAL A 167 -10.39 1.26 -13.78
C VAL A 167 -10.85 0.60 -12.47
N GLN A 168 -10.93 -0.74 -12.38
CA GLN A 168 -11.43 -1.45 -11.19
C GLN A 168 -10.79 -1.04 -9.84
N THR A 169 -9.52 -0.61 -9.82
CA THR A 169 -8.83 -0.12 -8.61
C THR A 169 -9.29 1.27 -8.16
N GLN A 170 -10.14 1.94 -8.94
CA GLN A 170 -10.71 3.25 -8.66
C GLN A 170 -12.10 3.15 -8.02
N ASN A 171 -12.70 1.95 -8.02
CA ASN A 171 -13.95 1.66 -7.31
C ASN A 171 -13.64 1.26 -5.88
N PHE A 172 -14.63 1.33 -4.98
CA PHE A 172 -14.43 0.83 -3.63
C PHE A 172 -14.17 -0.68 -3.64
N HIS A 173 -13.07 -1.08 -3.00
CA HIS A 173 -12.60 -2.45 -2.94
C HIS A 173 -11.81 -2.73 -1.66
N ARG A 174 -11.44 -3.99 -1.47
CA ARG A 174 -10.49 -4.46 -0.44
C ARG A 174 -9.29 -5.08 -1.12
N ASP A 175 -8.11 -4.86 -0.54
CA ASP A 175 -6.89 -5.50 -1.01
C ASP A 175 -6.81 -6.95 -0.51
N PRO A 176 -6.55 -7.94 -1.38
CA PRO A 176 -6.37 -9.34 -0.99
C PRO A 176 -4.90 -9.69 -0.77
N ASP A 177 -4.15 -8.82 -0.08
CA ASP A 177 -2.68 -8.89 -0.03
C ASP A 177 -2.17 -10.00 0.92
N ASP A 178 -2.53 -9.94 2.21
CA ASP A 178 -2.05 -10.89 3.23
C ASP A 178 -3.06 -11.07 4.40
N TRP A 179 -2.79 -12.03 5.29
CA TRP A 179 -3.52 -12.29 6.53
C TRP A 179 -3.61 -11.09 7.48
N ARG A 180 -2.59 -10.24 7.47
CA ARG A 180 -2.60 -8.96 8.17
C ARG A 180 -1.55 -8.04 7.57
N PHE A 181 -1.98 -6.85 7.19
CA PHE A 181 -1.12 -5.86 6.54
C PHE A 181 -1.75 -4.48 6.71
N PHE A 182 -0.98 -3.46 6.40
CA PHE A 182 -1.49 -2.11 6.19
C PHE A 182 -0.57 -1.40 5.21
N LYS A 183 -1.04 -0.29 4.66
CA LYS A 183 -0.30 0.52 3.71
C LYS A 183 -0.03 1.89 4.29
N PHE A 184 1.16 2.39 4.01
CA PHE A 184 1.60 3.75 4.23
C PHE A 184 1.57 4.50 2.91
N PHE A 185 1.10 5.73 2.94
CA PHE A 185 0.93 6.59 1.78
C PHE A 185 1.54 7.96 2.02
N ILE A 186 2.12 8.53 0.96
CA ILE A 186 2.52 9.94 0.91
C ILE A 186 2.01 10.53 -0.41
N TYR A 187 1.32 11.67 -0.34
CA TYR A 187 1.05 12.46 -1.54
C TYR A 187 2.31 13.24 -1.95
N LEU A 188 2.77 13.04 -3.18
CA LEU A 188 3.88 13.77 -3.78
C LEU A 188 3.42 14.97 -4.62
N SER A 189 2.10 15.11 -4.81
CA SER A 189 1.42 16.28 -5.35
C SER A 189 0.44 16.85 -4.33
N ASP A 190 -0.04 18.07 -4.55
CA ASP A 190 -1.18 18.58 -3.79
C ASP A 190 -2.46 17.83 -4.17
N VAL A 191 -3.30 17.49 -3.19
CA VAL A 191 -4.51 16.69 -3.38
C VAL A 191 -5.70 17.34 -2.70
N ASP A 192 -6.63 17.82 -3.50
CA ASP A 192 -7.96 18.27 -3.07
C ASP A 192 -9.05 17.27 -3.51
N CYS A 193 -10.32 17.65 -3.38
CA CYS A 193 -11.45 16.81 -3.78
C CYS A 193 -11.49 16.53 -5.30
N ASP A 194 -10.94 17.40 -6.13
CA ASP A 194 -10.93 17.27 -7.60
C ASP A 194 -9.68 16.56 -8.11
N SER A 195 -8.73 16.25 -7.21
CA SER A 195 -7.49 15.53 -7.48
C SER A 195 -7.65 14.02 -7.33
N GLY A 196 -8.88 13.53 -7.09
CA GLY A 196 -9.16 12.13 -6.82
C GLY A 196 -8.49 11.68 -5.51
N PRO A 197 -8.90 12.19 -4.33
CA PRO A 197 -8.27 11.84 -3.06
C PRO A 197 -8.49 10.36 -2.72
N HIS A 198 -7.59 9.76 -1.96
CA HIS A 198 -7.82 8.42 -1.41
C HIS A 198 -9.08 8.45 -0.52
N LEU A 199 -10.03 7.57 -0.82
CA LEU A 199 -11.26 7.39 -0.04
C LEU A 199 -11.10 6.16 0.84
N TYR A 200 -11.55 6.23 2.09
CA TYR A 200 -11.52 5.11 3.03
C TYR A 200 -12.83 5.04 3.82
N VAL A 201 -13.30 3.82 4.13
CA VAL A 201 -14.50 3.60 4.94
C VAL A 201 -14.08 3.17 6.35
N LYS A 202 -14.22 4.08 7.32
CA LYS A 202 -13.79 3.84 8.71
C LYS A 202 -14.44 2.59 9.30
N GLY A 203 -13.66 1.78 10.00
CA GLY A 203 -14.10 0.56 10.69
C GLY A 203 -14.39 -0.63 9.78
N SER A 204 -14.41 -0.44 8.46
CA SER A 204 -14.73 -1.52 7.51
C SER A 204 -13.67 -2.64 7.49
N HIS A 205 -12.43 -2.39 7.90
CA HIS A 205 -11.39 -3.43 8.07
C HIS A 205 -11.73 -4.46 9.14
N LEU A 206 -12.65 -4.15 10.07
CA LEU A 206 -13.12 -5.06 11.11
C LEU A 206 -14.16 -6.07 10.60
N ASP A 207 -14.78 -5.77 9.45
CA ASP A 207 -15.81 -6.60 8.87
C ASP A 207 -15.25 -7.78 8.08
N ALA A 208 -16.10 -8.79 7.87
CA ALA A 208 -15.75 -9.94 7.05
C ALA A 208 -15.40 -9.53 5.62
N GLY A 209 -14.33 -10.13 5.09
CA GLY A 209 -13.92 -9.96 3.70
C GLY A 209 -14.89 -10.63 2.73
N THR A 210 -14.70 -10.40 1.44
CA THR A 210 -15.44 -11.11 0.39
C THR A 210 -14.54 -12.15 -0.28
N PHE A 211 -15.10 -13.32 -0.58
CA PHE A 211 -14.36 -14.36 -1.29
C PHE A 211 -13.94 -13.89 -2.70
N ARG A 212 -14.89 -13.25 -3.41
CA ARG A 212 -14.66 -12.64 -4.73
C ARG A 212 -14.54 -11.13 -4.60
N ALA A 213 -13.59 -10.57 -5.33
CA ALA A 213 -13.51 -9.12 -5.50
C ALA A 213 -14.72 -8.68 -6.34
N ARG A 214 -15.39 -7.62 -5.90
CA ARG A 214 -16.38 -6.89 -6.68
C ARG A 214 -16.26 -5.40 -6.36
N PRO A 215 -16.59 -4.52 -7.30
CA PRO A 215 -16.87 -3.13 -6.97
C PRO A 215 -17.96 -3.04 -5.89
N ILE A 216 -17.76 -2.11 -4.96
CA ILE A 216 -18.76 -1.76 -3.96
C ILE A 216 -19.24 -0.35 -4.28
N GLU A 217 -20.56 -0.19 -4.35
CA GLU A 217 -21.16 1.11 -4.67
C GLU A 217 -21.20 2.00 -3.43
N GLU A 218 -21.03 3.31 -3.61
CA GLU A 218 -21.04 4.26 -2.49
C GLU A 218 -22.34 4.23 -1.70
N ALA A 219 -23.49 4.09 -2.38
CA ALA A 219 -24.79 3.98 -1.73
C ALA A 219 -24.89 2.75 -0.79
N GLU A 220 -24.24 1.63 -1.13
CA GLU A 220 -24.17 0.44 -0.26
C GLU A 220 -23.36 0.75 1.00
N LEU A 221 -22.29 1.54 0.86
CA LEU A 221 -21.43 1.94 1.97
C LEU A 221 -22.12 2.95 2.89
N GLU A 222 -22.80 3.94 2.33
CA GLU A 222 -23.59 4.91 3.10
C GLU A 222 -24.68 4.21 3.91
N GLN A 223 -25.38 3.24 3.33
CA GLN A 223 -26.40 2.47 4.03
C GLN A 223 -25.82 1.64 5.18
N ARG A 224 -24.64 1.03 4.99
CA ARG A 224 -24.05 0.11 5.96
C ARG A 224 -23.26 0.80 7.06
N TYR A 225 -22.46 1.80 6.73
CA TYR A 225 -21.51 2.44 7.64
C TYR A 225 -21.90 3.88 7.99
N GLY A 226 -22.84 4.48 7.26
CA GLY A 226 -23.16 5.90 7.32
C GLY A 226 -22.19 6.73 6.48
N ARG A 227 -22.69 7.83 5.91
CA ARG A 227 -21.91 8.74 5.07
C ARG A 227 -20.66 9.29 5.78
N GLU A 228 -20.76 9.61 7.06
CA GLU A 228 -19.66 10.11 7.89
C GLU A 228 -18.51 9.11 8.11
N ALA A 229 -18.74 7.82 7.80
CA ALA A 229 -17.69 6.81 7.83
C ALA A 229 -16.80 6.86 6.57
N ILE A 230 -17.31 7.40 5.46
CA ILE A 230 -16.58 7.52 4.19
C ILE A 230 -15.79 8.82 4.24
N ILE A 231 -14.47 8.71 4.35
CA ILE A 231 -13.57 9.86 4.44
C ILE A 231 -12.79 10.05 3.14
N ALA A 232 -12.69 11.30 2.70
CA ALA A 232 -11.78 11.70 1.64
C ALA A 232 -10.50 12.28 2.26
N ILE A 233 -9.36 11.70 1.92
CA ILE A 233 -8.07 12.10 2.49
C ILE A 233 -7.45 13.13 1.53
N THR A 234 -7.63 14.41 1.83
CA THR A 234 -7.03 15.54 1.10
C THR A 234 -5.81 16.10 1.85
N GLY A 235 -4.97 16.86 1.16
CA GLY A 235 -3.83 17.53 1.78
C GLY A 235 -2.80 17.97 0.75
N GLY A 236 -1.93 18.91 1.15
CA GLY A 236 -0.80 19.31 0.32
C GLY A 236 0.23 18.20 0.17
N ARG A 237 1.14 18.36 -0.78
CA ARG A 237 2.29 17.46 -0.96
C ARG A 237 3.05 17.25 0.35
N GLY A 238 3.50 16.03 0.61
CA GLY A 238 4.07 15.59 1.88
C GLY A 238 3.05 14.98 2.85
N THR A 239 1.75 15.22 2.64
CA THR A 239 0.68 14.63 3.46
C THR A 239 0.85 13.11 3.53
N SER A 240 1.00 12.62 4.75
CA SER A 240 1.34 11.23 5.06
C SER A 240 0.20 10.57 5.84
N PHE A 241 -0.15 9.33 5.49
CA PHE A 241 -1.20 8.59 6.19
C PHE A 241 -1.01 7.07 6.07
N ILE A 242 -1.69 6.33 6.93
CA ILE A 242 -1.73 4.86 6.91
C ILE A 242 -3.17 4.38 6.83
N ALA A 243 -3.38 3.23 6.18
CA ALA A 243 -4.66 2.56 6.13
C ALA A 243 -4.50 1.04 6.13
N ASP A 244 -5.31 0.34 6.89
CA ASP A 244 -5.50 -1.10 6.74
C ASP A 244 -6.42 -1.32 5.54
N THR A 245 -5.84 -1.61 4.38
CA THR A 245 -6.59 -1.74 3.12
C THR A 245 -7.23 -3.12 2.94
N PHE A 246 -7.20 -3.98 3.97
CA PHE A 246 -8.27 -4.98 4.11
C PHE A 246 -9.62 -4.30 4.31
N GLY A 247 -9.65 -3.07 4.84
CA GLY A 247 -10.81 -2.18 4.81
C GLY A 247 -11.14 -1.67 3.40
N ILE A 248 -12.38 -1.21 3.26
CA ILE A 248 -12.92 -0.76 1.99
C ILE A 248 -12.38 0.64 1.68
N HIS A 249 -11.80 0.80 0.49
CA HIS A 249 -11.14 2.03 0.08
C HIS A 249 -11.20 2.19 -1.45
N ALA A 250 -10.95 3.41 -1.93
CA ALA A 250 -10.93 3.72 -3.37
C ALA A 250 -9.91 4.81 -3.70
N GLY A 251 -9.38 4.75 -4.92
CA GLY A 251 -8.60 5.84 -5.51
C GLY A 251 -9.32 6.40 -6.74
N PRO A 252 -10.34 7.26 -6.59
CA PRO A 252 -11.13 7.79 -7.70
C PRO A 252 -10.26 8.44 -8.78
N VAL A 253 -10.74 8.42 -10.02
CA VAL A 253 -10.13 9.16 -11.13
C VAL A 253 -10.10 10.65 -10.76
N PRO A 254 -8.96 11.33 -10.87
CA PRO A 254 -8.94 12.78 -10.71
C PRO A 254 -9.83 13.48 -11.74
N LEU A 255 -10.45 14.59 -11.36
CA LEU A 255 -11.32 15.37 -12.25
C LEU A 255 -10.54 16.49 -12.94
N ALA A 256 -9.66 17.17 -12.20
CA ALA A 256 -9.01 18.39 -12.69
C ALA A 256 -7.48 18.35 -12.60
N ARG A 257 -6.92 17.73 -11.56
CA ARG A 257 -5.47 17.79 -11.27
C ARG A 257 -4.89 16.38 -11.16
N PRO A 258 -3.70 16.12 -11.72
CA PRO A 258 -3.06 14.84 -11.55
C PRO A 258 -2.62 14.63 -10.11
N ARG A 259 -2.64 13.37 -9.66
CA ARG A 259 -2.20 12.96 -8.33
C ARG A 259 -1.04 11.99 -8.44
N LEU A 260 0.09 12.32 -7.80
CA LEU A 260 1.18 11.38 -7.56
C LEU A 260 1.16 10.93 -6.11
N ILE A 261 1.12 9.62 -5.89
CA ILE A 261 1.14 9.02 -4.56
C ILE A 261 2.23 7.95 -4.48
N LEU A 262 3.00 7.95 -3.37
CA LEU A 262 3.84 6.83 -2.95
C LEU A 262 3.02 5.91 -2.04
N GLU A 263 3.08 4.62 -2.26
CA GLU A 263 2.50 3.57 -1.43
C GLU A 263 3.60 2.60 -0.96
N VAL A 264 3.58 2.24 0.32
CA VAL A 264 4.43 1.19 0.92
C VAL A 264 3.53 0.24 1.72
N GLY A 265 3.53 -1.05 1.39
CA GLY A 265 2.79 -2.08 2.12
C GLY A 265 3.67 -2.82 3.12
N TYR A 266 3.18 -2.95 4.36
CA TYR A 266 3.79 -3.77 5.40
C TYR A 266 2.89 -4.95 5.72
N SER A 267 3.43 -6.15 5.65
CA SER A 267 2.68 -7.40 5.89
C SER A 267 3.46 -8.36 6.79
N ILE A 268 2.81 -9.45 7.20
CA ILE A 268 3.44 -10.50 8.01
C ILE A 268 4.07 -11.59 7.12
N LEU A 269 3.54 -11.81 5.92
CA LEU A 269 4.02 -12.76 4.91
C LEU A 269 4.12 -12.09 3.52
N PRO A 270 4.81 -12.71 2.56
CA PRO A 270 4.83 -12.22 1.18
C PRO A 270 3.42 -12.17 0.61
N VAL A 271 3.11 -11.14 -0.21
CA VAL A 271 1.88 -11.14 -0.99
C VAL A 271 2.01 -12.20 -2.08
N PHE A 272 1.38 -13.35 -1.87
CA PHE A 272 1.58 -14.54 -2.71
C PHE A 272 1.14 -14.36 -4.17
N ALA A 273 0.40 -13.29 -4.49
CA ALA A 273 0.06 -12.89 -5.85
C ALA A 273 1.20 -12.19 -6.60
N LEU A 274 2.24 -11.73 -5.90
CA LEU A 274 3.34 -10.97 -6.51
C LEU A 274 4.55 -11.87 -6.80
N ASP A 275 5.27 -11.51 -7.86
CA ASP A 275 6.54 -12.10 -8.21
C ASP A 275 7.71 -11.24 -7.71
N TYR A 276 8.25 -11.66 -6.58
CA TYR A 276 9.39 -10.98 -5.96
C TYR A 276 10.70 -11.35 -6.64
N ARG A 277 11.41 -10.31 -7.12
CA ARG A 277 12.77 -10.41 -7.67
C ARG A 277 13.64 -9.38 -6.95
N PRO A 278 14.16 -9.70 -5.75
CA PRO A 278 14.87 -8.72 -4.95
C PRO A 278 16.17 -8.28 -5.63
N ARG A 279 16.60 -7.04 -5.38
CA ARG A 279 17.68 -6.39 -6.13
C ARG A 279 18.69 -5.76 -5.19
N ARG A 280 19.95 -5.74 -5.63
CA ARG A 280 20.99 -5.02 -4.92
C ARG A 280 20.92 -3.53 -5.28
N ILE A 281 20.63 -2.69 -4.29
CA ILE A 281 20.48 -1.25 -4.42
C ILE A 281 21.50 -0.58 -3.49
N ALA A 282 22.31 0.35 -4.00
CA ALA A 282 23.36 0.97 -3.18
C ALA A 282 22.80 1.71 -1.96
N ARG A 283 21.65 2.38 -2.14
CA ARG A 283 20.93 3.10 -1.08
C ARG A 283 20.30 2.19 -0.01
N ALA A 284 20.35 0.87 -0.18
CA ALA A 284 19.83 -0.09 0.78
C ALA A 284 20.83 -0.50 1.87
N GLU A 285 22.06 0.02 1.82
CA GLU A 285 23.10 -0.32 2.80
C GLU A 285 22.65 0.05 4.23
N GLY A 286 22.76 -0.91 5.14
CA GLY A 286 22.36 -0.75 6.55
C GLY A 286 20.87 -0.92 6.84
N LEU A 287 20.03 -1.18 5.83
CA LEU A 287 18.62 -1.52 6.06
C LEU A 287 18.46 -2.93 6.62
N ASP A 288 17.41 -3.16 7.41
CA ASP A 288 17.13 -4.47 7.99
C ASP A 288 16.83 -5.50 6.88
N PRO A 289 17.59 -6.62 6.80
CA PRO A 289 17.46 -7.57 5.71
C PRO A 289 16.13 -8.34 5.77
N TYR A 290 15.55 -8.57 6.95
CA TYR A 290 14.27 -9.25 7.06
C TYR A 290 13.13 -8.35 6.60
N VAL A 291 13.13 -7.08 7.02
CA VAL A 291 12.12 -6.10 6.61
C VAL A 291 12.09 -5.98 5.08
N ASN A 292 13.26 -5.94 4.44
CA ASN A 292 13.39 -5.66 3.00
C ASN A 292 13.57 -6.91 2.11
N ARG A 293 13.53 -8.12 2.68
CA ARG A 293 13.85 -9.41 2.01
C ARG A 293 13.13 -9.71 0.69
N LEU A 294 12.00 -9.04 0.44
CA LEU A 294 11.19 -9.26 -0.76
C LEU A 294 11.58 -8.34 -1.92
N LEU A 295 12.25 -7.22 -1.62
CA LEU A 295 12.55 -6.17 -2.57
C LEU A 295 14.07 -5.98 -2.76
N LEU A 296 14.86 -6.25 -1.71
CA LEU A 296 16.30 -6.00 -1.67
C LEU A 296 17.09 -7.28 -1.39
N ASN A 297 18.27 -7.38 -2.01
CA ASN A 297 19.26 -8.46 -1.85
C ASN A 297 20.61 -7.91 -1.40
#